data_AF-A0AAU1GFC2-F1
#
_entry.id   AF-A0AAU1GFC2-F1
#
_cell.length_a   1.000
_cell.length_b   1.000
_cell.length_c   1.000
_cell.angle_alpha   90.00
_cell.angle_beta   90.00
_cell.angle_gamma   90.00
#
_symmetry.space_group_name_H-M   'P 1'
#
loop_
_entity.id
_entity.type
_entity.pdbx_description
1 polymer ?
#
loop_
_entity_poly.entity_id
_entity_poly.type
_entity_poly.pdbx_seq_one_letter_code
_entity_poly.pdbx_strand_id
1 'polypeptide(L)'
;MITTKRLAAGACGLLAALAVGLFPASATAADGPTAKEPPKVDLVLDVSGSMRATDIDGQSRMVAAKQAFNEVIDAVPGEVRLGIRTLGATYPGEDKALGCKDTKQLYPVGPLNRTEAKTAVATLAPTGWTPIGPALLAAAQDLDGGDATKRIVLITDGEDTCAPLDPCEVARDIAAKGIHLVIDTLGLVPDAKTRAQLTCIAEATGGTYTSVQHTAELSGRVKQLVDRAADPVVNPVATEGAKQCAGAPQLKPGLYSDRETFGEHRWYRVDVRPGQELRASVSIAADRAVNNDYGVLLRATTVHGREIVRGSEAGDGRTDVLSTGLRYPKAEIDGVDEQAAEATETVCIQVSNSFSAPASVKTTPGMPVELTIDVVDGPDEASDAASFGLGRGWWLLAVLVLIGLAAGVVWGWISRWRISVWRTN
;
A
#
# COMPACT_ATOMS: atom_id res chain seq x y z
N MET A 1 25.69 -47.83 -84.32
CA MET A 1 26.56 -46.78 -83.75
C MET A 1 26.35 -46.81 -82.24
N ILE A 2 27.11 -47.63 -81.50
CA ILE A 2 28.45 -47.35 -80.93
C ILE A 2 28.36 -46.41 -79.70
N THR A 3 28.49 -47.06 -78.52
CA THR A 3 29.13 -46.64 -77.24
C THR A 3 28.65 -45.37 -76.53
N THR A 4 28.01 -45.48 -75.35
CA THR A 4 28.61 -45.48 -73.99
C THR A 4 29.54 -44.30 -73.67
N LYS A 5 29.28 -43.58 -72.57
CA LYS A 5 30.22 -43.41 -71.43
C LYS A 5 29.74 -42.42 -70.36
N ARG A 6 30.01 -42.81 -69.11
CA ARG A 6 30.03 -42.01 -67.88
C ARG A 6 31.31 -41.18 -67.80
N LEU A 7 31.36 -40.27 -66.81
CA LEU A 7 32.50 -39.65 -66.07
C LEU A 7 32.33 -38.11 -66.06
N ALA A 8 32.12 -37.41 -64.93
CA ALA A 8 32.89 -37.25 -63.69
C ALA A 8 34.01 -36.18 -63.77
N ALA A 9 34.16 -35.44 -62.65
CA ALA A 9 35.07 -34.32 -62.33
C ALA A 9 34.56 -32.92 -62.78
N GLY A 10 34.36 -31.90 -61.92
CA GLY A 10 35.17 -31.39 -60.79
C GLY A 10 35.83 -30.08 -61.27
N ALA A 11 35.88 -28.91 -60.62
CA ALA A 11 35.73 -28.47 -59.23
C ALA A 11 35.52 -26.91 -59.23
N CYS A 12 35.62 -26.28 -58.05
CA CYS A 12 35.44 -24.84 -57.70
C CYS A 12 33.99 -24.46 -57.38
N GLY A 13 33.64 -23.89 -56.23
CA GLY A 13 34.37 -23.39 -55.08
C GLY A 13 33.36 -22.59 -54.23
N LEU A 14 33.47 -22.71 -52.90
CA LEU A 14 32.84 -21.93 -51.82
C LEU A 14 31.77 -20.86 -52.18
N LEU A 15 30.57 -21.00 -51.60
CA LEU A 15 29.79 -19.98 -50.83
C LEU A 15 28.29 -20.29 -50.91
N ALA A 16 27.77 -21.02 -49.94
CA ALA A 16 26.33 -21.05 -49.66
C ALA A 16 26.08 -21.46 -48.19
N ALA A 17 26.51 -20.61 -47.27
CA ALA A 17 25.97 -20.56 -45.91
C ALA A 17 25.66 -19.09 -45.62
N LEU A 18 24.52 -18.82 -44.98
CA LEU A 18 23.94 -17.52 -44.60
C LEU A 18 22.89 -16.96 -45.57
N ALA A 19 21.65 -17.48 -45.47
CA ALA A 19 20.43 -16.72 -45.79
C ALA A 19 19.16 -17.40 -45.24
N VAL A 20 19.13 -17.76 -43.95
CA VAL A 20 17.86 -18.01 -43.23
C VAL A 20 18.02 -17.39 -41.85
N GLY A 21 17.62 -16.13 -41.72
CA GLY A 21 17.70 -15.40 -40.44
C GLY A 21 17.49 -13.91 -40.65
N LEU A 22 16.25 -13.51 -40.91
CA LEU A 22 15.75 -12.13 -40.80
C LEU A 22 14.21 -12.16 -40.82
N PHE A 23 13.63 -12.87 -39.84
CA PHE A 23 12.33 -12.46 -39.32
C PHE A 23 12.63 -11.71 -38.02
N PRO A 24 12.29 -10.42 -37.89
CA PRO A 24 12.43 -9.74 -36.62
C PRO A 24 11.47 -10.43 -35.65
N ALA A 25 12.03 -11.11 -34.65
CA ALA A 25 11.28 -11.49 -33.48
C ALA A 25 10.71 -10.18 -32.91
N SER A 26 9.39 -10.04 -32.94
CA SER A 26 8.71 -9.01 -32.16
C SER A 26 9.06 -9.29 -30.70
N ALA A 27 10.06 -8.58 -30.19
CA ALA A 27 10.24 -8.42 -28.77
C ALA A 27 8.97 -7.73 -28.27
N THR A 28 8.02 -8.51 -27.76
CA THR A 28 7.09 -8.02 -26.74
C THR A 28 7.97 -7.48 -25.64
N ALA A 29 8.17 -6.15 -25.66
CA ALA A 29 8.72 -5.42 -24.56
C ALA A 29 7.97 -5.89 -23.33
N ALA A 30 8.72 -6.41 -22.36
CA ALA A 30 8.21 -6.60 -21.02
C ALA A 30 7.61 -5.27 -20.59
N ASP A 31 6.30 -5.24 -20.37
CA ASP A 31 5.69 -4.24 -19.52
C ASP A 31 6.34 -4.41 -18.15
N GLY A 32 7.39 -3.62 -17.91
CA GLY A 32 7.84 -3.30 -16.56
C GLY A 32 6.66 -2.75 -15.76
N PRO A 33 6.79 -2.61 -14.43
CA PRO A 33 5.74 -1.95 -13.65
C PRO A 33 5.45 -0.62 -14.34
N THR A 34 4.23 -0.44 -14.82
CA THR A 34 3.76 0.84 -15.36
C THR A 34 4.17 1.87 -14.33
N ALA A 35 5.14 2.74 -14.66
CA ALA A 35 5.60 3.78 -13.76
C ALA A 35 4.37 4.62 -13.43
N LYS A 36 3.78 4.37 -12.26
CA LYS A 36 2.55 5.01 -11.81
C LYS A 36 2.84 6.50 -11.81
N GLU A 37 2.01 7.29 -12.49
CA GLU A 37 2.29 8.72 -12.66
C GLU A 37 2.47 9.35 -11.28
N PRO A 38 3.51 10.18 -11.06
CA PRO A 38 3.82 10.72 -9.76
C PRO A 38 2.62 11.44 -9.16
N PRO A 39 2.34 11.24 -7.86
CA PRO A 39 1.21 11.87 -7.20
C PRO A 39 1.29 13.40 -7.29
N LYS A 40 0.13 14.03 -7.48
CA LYS A 40 -0.02 15.48 -7.63
C LYS A 40 -0.71 16.04 -6.39
N VAL A 41 -0.09 17.03 -5.76
CA VAL A 41 -0.61 17.69 -4.57
C VAL A 41 -0.67 19.19 -4.83
N ASP A 42 -1.84 19.80 -4.65
CA ASP A 42 -1.98 21.26 -4.67
C ASP A 42 -2.27 21.78 -3.26
N LEU A 43 -1.39 22.64 -2.77
CA LEU A 43 -1.53 23.29 -1.47
C LEU A 43 -2.28 24.61 -1.66
N VAL A 44 -3.50 24.70 -1.12
CA VAL A 44 -4.32 25.90 -1.19
C VAL A 44 -4.20 26.66 0.12
N LEU A 45 -3.55 27.83 0.07
CA LEU A 45 -3.31 28.69 1.23
C LEU A 45 -4.26 29.88 1.24
N ASP A 46 -4.95 30.03 2.36
CA ASP A 46 -5.67 31.24 2.71
C ASP A 46 -4.72 32.40 3.01
N VAL A 47 -4.87 33.48 2.25
CA VAL A 47 -4.15 34.73 2.43
C VAL A 47 -5.14 35.85 2.76
N SER A 48 -6.34 35.52 3.24
CA SER A 48 -7.37 36.48 3.59
C SER A 48 -6.97 37.42 4.73
N GLY A 49 -7.73 38.50 4.93
CA GLY A 49 -7.45 39.49 5.96
C GLY A 49 -7.44 38.96 7.40
N SER A 50 -8.17 37.88 7.69
CA SER A 50 -8.23 37.23 9.02
C SER A 50 -6.91 36.61 9.44
N MET A 51 -6.07 36.22 8.46
CA MET A 51 -4.75 35.62 8.69
C MET A 51 -3.75 36.56 9.40
N ARG A 52 -4.12 37.83 9.63
CA ARG A 52 -3.37 38.79 10.46
C ARG A 52 -3.51 38.55 11.96
N ALA A 53 -4.55 37.84 12.41
CA ALA A 53 -4.79 37.57 13.83
C ALA A 53 -3.58 36.86 14.46
N THR A 54 -3.25 37.23 15.70
CA THR A 54 -2.06 36.76 16.43
C THR A 54 -2.41 35.80 17.57
N ASP A 55 -3.09 34.71 17.23
CA ASP A 55 -3.65 33.75 18.19
C ASP A 55 -3.06 32.34 18.07
N ILE A 56 -2.00 32.16 17.27
CA ILE A 56 -1.21 30.92 17.20
C ILE A 56 0.16 31.20 17.78
N ASP A 57 0.44 30.68 18.98
CA ASP A 57 1.73 30.76 19.67
C ASP A 57 2.30 32.21 19.79
N GLY A 58 1.43 33.22 19.85
CA GLY A 58 1.81 34.63 19.90
C GLY A 58 2.31 35.23 18.58
N GLN A 59 2.21 34.49 17.48
CA GLN A 59 2.51 34.92 16.11
C GLN A 59 1.24 35.03 15.28
N SER A 60 1.31 35.69 14.12
CA SER A 60 0.15 35.74 13.23
C SER A 60 -0.12 34.38 12.58
N ARG A 61 -1.39 34.08 12.31
CA ARG A 61 -1.80 32.86 11.58
C ARG A 61 -1.06 32.70 10.25
N MET A 62 -0.81 33.80 9.55
CA MET A 62 0.03 33.82 8.34
C MET A 62 1.49 33.41 8.59
N VAL A 63 2.10 33.87 9.69
CA VAL A 63 3.48 33.46 10.01
C VAL A 63 3.54 31.97 10.33
N ALA A 64 2.60 31.46 11.13
CA ALA A 64 2.50 30.04 11.43
C ALA A 64 2.28 29.20 10.15
N ALA A 65 1.38 29.64 9.27
CA ALA A 65 1.16 29.01 7.97
C ALA A 65 2.45 28.98 7.13
N LYS A 66 3.14 30.11 6.96
CA LYS A 66 4.41 30.16 6.20
C LYS A 66 5.48 29.24 6.77
N GLN A 67 5.61 29.15 8.10
CA GLN A 67 6.56 28.24 8.74
C GLN A 67 6.24 26.78 8.43
N ALA A 68 4.98 26.37 8.61
CA ALA A 68 4.54 25.02 8.30
C ALA A 68 4.74 24.69 6.82
N PHE A 69 4.47 25.62 5.91
CA PHE A 69 4.72 25.45 4.48
C PHE A 69 6.20 25.22 4.17
N ASN A 70 7.11 25.94 4.82
CA ASN A 70 8.53 25.74 4.62
C ASN A 70 8.97 24.33 5.05
N GLU A 71 8.47 23.85 6.20
CA GLU A 71 8.74 22.49 6.69
C GLU A 71 8.20 21.41 5.75
N VAL A 72 7.02 21.65 5.16
CA VAL A 72 6.40 20.75 4.20
C VAL A 72 7.20 20.70 2.91
N ILE A 73 7.56 21.85 2.34
CA ILE A 73 8.39 21.93 1.12
C ILE A 73 9.72 21.17 1.33
N ASP A 74 10.27 21.19 2.54
CA ASP A 74 11.47 20.42 2.88
C ASP A 74 11.21 18.92 2.97
N ALA A 75 10.06 18.51 3.49
CA ALA A 75 9.69 17.11 3.69
C ALA A 75 9.15 16.41 2.43
N VAL A 76 8.61 17.14 1.46
CA VAL A 76 8.01 16.57 0.24
C VAL A 76 9.06 15.71 -0.52
N PRO A 77 8.76 14.43 -0.82
CA PRO A 77 9.61 13.59 -1.66
C PRO A 77 9.78 14.17 -3.06
N GLY A 78 10.96 14.02 -3.67
CA GLY A 78 11.26 14.60 -4.98
C GLY A 78 10.40 14.08 -6.14
N GLU A 79 9.70 12.96 -5.93
CA GLU A 79 8.80 12.34 -6.90
C GLU A 79 7.41 12.99 -6.92
N VAL A 80 7.01 13.68 -5.86
CA VAL A 80 5.69 14.34 -5.77
C VAL A 80 5.69 15.61 -6.63
N ARG A 81 4.63 15.78 -7.44
CA ARG A 81 4.39 17.05 -8.14
C ARG A 81 3.59 17.99 -7.24
N LEU A 82 4.23 19.07 -6.79
CA LEU A 82 3.64 20.02 -5.86
C LEU A 82 3.19 21.28 -6.60
N GLY A 83 1.96 21.72 -6.34
CA GLY A 83 1.45 23.06 -6.68
C GLY A 83 1.20 23.88 -5.41
N ILE A 84 1.22 25.21 -5.55
CA ILE A 84 0.79 26.12 -4.50
C ILE A 84 -0.17 27.12 -5.12
N ARG A 85 -1.39 27.17 -4.58
CA ARG A 85 -2.42 28.14 -4.92
C ARG A 85 -2.75 28.98 -3.70
N THR A 86 -3.06 30.25 -3.95
CA THR A 86 -3.55 31.15 -2.91
C THR A 86 -4.98 31.56 -3.18
N LEU A 87 -5.70 31.88 -2.10
CA LEU A 87 -6.98 32.55 -2.14
C LEU A 87 -6.90 33.85 -1.34
N GLY A 88 -7.52 34.91 -1.85
CA GLY A 88 -7.58 36.20 -1.18
C GLY A 88 -6.27 36.97 -1.12
N ALA A 89 -5.30 36.74 -2.03
CA ALA A 89 -3.93 37.25 -1.88
C ALA A 89 -3.63 38.58 -2.59
N THR A 90 -4.50 39.07 -3.48
CA THR A 90 -4.16 40.18 -4.39
C THR A 90 -5.13 41.35 -4.37
N TYR A 91 -6.37 41.16 -3.94
CA TYR A 91 -7.39 42.21 -3.94
C TYR A 91 -7.71 42.72 -2.52
N PRO A 92 -7.16 43.88 -2.12
CA PRO A 92 -7.43 44.47 -0.81
C PRO A 92 -8.71 45.35 -0.76
N GLY A 93 -9.42 45.50 -1.89
CA GLY A 93 -10.57 46.40 -1.99
C GLY A 93 -11.86 45.82 -1.41
N GLU A 94 -12.90 46.66 -1.38
CA GLU A 94 -14.23 46.31 -0.83
C GLU A 94 -15.19 45.72 -1.88
N ASP A 95 -14.81 45.70 -3.16
CA ASP A 95 -15.66 45.08 -4.19
C ASP A 95 -15.68 43.56 -4.04
N LYS A 96 -16.77 43.05 -3.47
CA LYS A 96 -17.02 41.63 -3.29
C LYS A 96 -16.91 40.85 -4.61
N ALA A 97 -17.35 41.39 -5.73
CA ALA A 97 -17.33 40.67 -7.01
C ALA A 97 -15.90 40.44 -7.54
N LEU A 98 -14.97 41.36 -7.23
CA LEU A 98 -13.56 41.24 -7.57
C LEU A 98 -12.81 40.39 -6.54
N GLY A 99 -13.05 40.61 -5.25
CA GLY A 99 -12.46 39.81 -4.17
C GLY A 99 -12.81 38.33 -4.25
N CYS A 100 -14.04 38.01 -4.66
CA CYS A 100 -14.47 36.61 -4.80
C CYS A 100 -13.92 35.89 -6.04
N LYS A 101 -13.17 36.57 -6.90
CA LYS A 101 -12.42 35.96 -8.00
C LYS A 101 -10.92 35.90 -7.71
N ASP A 102 -10.50 36.33 -6.52
CA ASP A 102 -9.09 36.42 -6.12
C ASP A 102 -8.55 35.04 -5.72
N THR A 103 -8.20 34.25 -6.73
CA THR A 103 -7.39 33.04 -6.57
C THR A 103 -6.28 33.02 -7.61
N LYS A 104 -5.08 32.64 -7.20
CA LYS A 104 -3.91 32.63 -8.07
C LYS A 104 -3.06 31.39 -7.84
N GLN A 105 -2.63 30.78 -8.94
CA GLN A 105 -1.58 29.78 -8.89
C GLN A 105 -0.25 30.50 -8.63
N LEU A 106 0.30 30.29 -7.44
CA LEU A 106 1.54 30.91 -7.00
C LEU A 106 2.75 30.08 -7.46
N TYR A 107 2.62 28.77 -7.45
CA TYR A 107 3.60 27.81 -7.93
C TYR A 107 2.88 26.74 -8.76
N PRO A 108 3.27 26.51 -10.04
CA PRO A 108 2.59 25.55 -10.91
C PRO A 108 2.80 24.12 -10.42
N VAL A 109 1.80 23.25 -10.62
CA VAL A 109 1.90 21.82 -10.28
C VAL A 109 2.98 21.17 -11.13
N GLY A 110 4.09 20.78 -10.51
CA GLY A 110 5.23 20.22 -11.22
C GLY A 110 6.35 19.73 -10.29
N PRO A 111 7.51 19.35 -10.87
CA PRO A 111 8.68 18.98 -10.08
C PRO A 111 9.07 20.10 -9.12
N LEU A 112 9.24 19.76 -7.84
CA LEU A 112 9.44 20.75 -6.78
C LEU A 112 10.83 21.38 -6.81
N ASN A 113 10.87 22.69 -7.10
CA ASN A 113 12.00 23.56 -6.78
C ASN A 113 11.77 24.21 -5.42
N ARG A 114 12.42 23.65 -4.38
CA ARG A 114 12.24 24.11 -2.99
C ARG A 114 12.55 25.59 -2.80
N THR A 115 13.57 26.11 -3.45
CA THR A 115 13.98 27.52 -3.31
C THR A 115 12.92 28.45 -3.90
N GLU A 116 12.40 28.13 -5.08
CA GLU A 116 11.37 28.93 -5.75
C GLU A 116 10.05 28.90 -4.98
N ALA A 117 9.61 27.71 -4.56
CA ALA A 117 8.39 27.53 -3.77
C ALA A 117 8.43 28.31 -2.45
N LYS A 118 9.54 28.22 -1.70
CA LYS A 118 9.72 28.98 -0.45
C LYS A 118 9.74 30.49 -0.67
N THR A 119 10.40 30.94 -1.74
CA THR A 119 10.46 32.37 -2.08
C THR A 119 9.07 32.90 -2.41
N ALA A 120 8.27 32.13 -3.16
CA ALA A 120 6.93 32.53 -3.53
C ALA A 120 6.04 32.70 -2.28
N VAL A 121 6.06 31.73 -1.36
CA VAL A 121 5.29 31.78 -0.10
C VAL A 121 5.76 32.92 0.82
N ALA A 122 7.07 33.21 0.86
CA ALA A 122 7.62 34.26 1.71
C ALA A 122 7.04 35.65 1.38
N THR A 123 6.72 35.93 0.12
CA THR A 123 6.21 37.24 -0.35
C THR A 123 4.75 37.52 0.01
N LEU A 124 3.99 36.50 0.47
CA LEU A 124 2.56 36.64 0.71
C LEU A 124 2.25 37.58 1.89
N ALA A 125 1.28 38.45 1.72
CA ALA A 125 0.79 39.32 2.78
C ALA A 125 -0.73 39.15 2.89
N PRO A 126 -1.30 38.99 4.09
CA PRO A 126 -2.74 38.84 4.26
C PRO A 126 -3.51 40.00 3.62
N THR A 127 -4.56 39.73 2.85
CA THR A 127 -5.37 40.69 2.10
C THR A 127 -6.83 40.23 2.03
N GLY A 128 -7.78 41.17 2.03
CA GLY A 128 -9.19 40.95 1.67
C GLY A 128 -9.87 39.60 1.98
N TRP A 129 -10.46 39.04 0.94
CA TRP A 129 -11.59 38.11 0.96
C TRP A 129 -11.19 36.63 0.96
N THR A 130 -12.13 35.73 1.26
CA THR A 130 -11.89 34.28 1.36
C THR A 130 -12.76 33.52 0.34
N PRO A 131 -12.34 33.41 -0.94
CA PRO A 131 -13.10 32.68 -1.97
C PRO A 131 -12.74 31.18 -2.00
N ILE A 132 -13.28 30.38 -1.08
CA ILE A 132 -12.97 28.95 -0.97
C ILE A 132 -13.49 28.18 -2.19
N GLY A 133 -14.76 28.37 -2.55
CA GLY A 133 -15.38 27.65 -3.68
C GLY A 133 -14.62 27.83 -5.00
N PRO A 134 -14.37 29.08 -5.45
CA PRO A 134 -13.59 29.35 -6.65
C PRO A 134 -12.15 28.80 -6.59
N ALA A 135 -11.50 28.86 -5.43
CA ALA A 135 -10.15 28.33 -5.24
C ALA A 135 -10.11 26.81 -5.39
N LEU A 136 -11.09 26.08 -4.83
CA LEU A 136 -11.19 24.62 -4.98
C LEU A 136 -11.43 24.19 -6.43
N LEU A 137 -12.28 24.92 -7.17
CA LEU A 137 -12.50 24.66 -8.60
C LEU A 137 -11.22 24.88 -9.42
N ALA A 138 -10.48 25.96 -9.14
CA ALA A 138 -9.24 26.26 -9.84
C ALA A 138 -8.12 25.26 -9.47
N ALA A 139 -8.01 24.86 -8.20
CA ALA A 139 -7.07 23.83 -7.76
C ALA A 139 -7.38 22.47 -8.40
N ALA A 140 -8.66 22.10 -8.53
CA ALA A 140 -9.04 20.88 -9.25
C ALA A 140 -8.62 20.93 -10.72
N GLN A 141 -8.73 22.09 -11.38
CA GLN A 141 -8.26 22.29 -12.75
C GLN A 141 -6.73 22.22 -12.87
N ASP A 142 -5.99 22.76 -11.89
CA ASP A 142 -4.53 22.70 -11.87
C ASP A 142 -4.02 21.25 -11.76
N LEU A 143 -4.82 20.37 -11.16
CA LEU A 143 -4.54 18.94 -11.00
C LEU A 143 -5.09 18.07 -12.14
N ASP A 144 -5.74 18.66 -13.15
CA ASP A 144 -6.34 17.90 -14.25
C ASP A 144 -5.30 17.13 -15.09
N GLY A 145 -5.78 16.07 -15.72
CA GLY A 145 -4.98 15.20 -16.59
C GLY A 145 -4.18 14.12 -15.85
N GLY A 146 -3.96 13.00 -16.55
CA GLY A 146 -3.22 11.86 -16.02
C GLY A 146 -3.97 11.02 -14.99
N ASP A 147 -3.41 9.85 -14.69
CA ASP A 147 -3.95 8.84 -13.77
C ASP A 147 -3.26 8.87 -12.39
N ALA A 148 -2.46 9.92 -12.14
CA ALA A 148 -1.86 10.18 -10.84
C ALA A 148 -2.93 10.37 -9.75
N THR A 149 -2.62 9.95 -8.53
CA THR A 149 -3.39 10.34 -7.34
C THR A 149 -3.38 11.87 -7.20
N LYS A 150 -4.55 12.47 -6.98
CA LYS A 150 -4.72 13.92 -6.87
C LYS A 150 -5.22 14.29 -5.49
N ARG A 151 -4.54 15.23 -4.82
CA ARG A 151 -4.96 15.73 -3.51
C ARG A 151 -4.86 17.24 -3.43
N ILE A 152 -5.86 17.86 -2.82
CA ILE A 152 -5.86 19.27 -2.43
C ILE A 152 -5.72 19.32 -0.92
N VAL A 153 -4.82 20.17 -0.42
CA VAL A 153 -4.72 20.48 1.01
C VAL A 153 -5.10 21.94 1.21
N LEU A 154 -6.30 22.18 1.74
CA LEU A 154 -6.82 23.53 2.02
C LEU A 154 -6.43 23.94 3.44
N ILE A 155 -5.72 25.05 3.59
CA ILE A 155 -5.35 25.64 4.88
C ILE A 155 -6.01 27.01 4.99
N THR A 156 -6.95 27.14 5.91
CA THR A 156 -7.77 28.37 6.06
C THR A 156 -8.16 28.62 7.51
N ASP A 157 -8.37 29.90 7.83
CA ASP A 157 -8.70 30.37 9.17
C ASP A 157 -10.10 30.99 9.26
N GLY A 158 -10.83 31.02 8.15
CA GLY A 158 -12.06 31.77 7.99
C GLY A 158 -13.11 31.03 7.18
N GLU A 159 -14.36 31.44 7.38
CA GLU A 159 -15.49 31.03 6.57
C GLU A 159 -15.38 31.62 5.14
N ASP A 160 -15.92 30.90 4.16
CA ASP A 160 -16.15 31.49 2.84
C ASP A 160 -17.00 32.77 2.93
N THR A 161 -16.45 33.88 2.46
CA THR A 161 -17.11 35.19 2.45
C THR A 161 -17.79 35.49 1.11
N CYS A 162 -17.83 34.50 0.21
CA CYS A 162 -18.01 34.64 -1.22
C CYS A 162 -19.19 33.82 -1.77
N ALA A 163 -20.37 34.03 -1.15
CA ALA A 163 -21.66 33.62 -1.72
C ALA A 163 -21.86 34.19 -3.15
N PRO A 164 -22.51 33.46 -4.08
CA PRO A 164 -23.48 32.38 -3.83
C PRO A 164 -22.94 30.93 -3.90
N LEU A 165 -21.66 30.73 -4.20
CA LEU A 165 -21.13 29.38 -4.42
C LEU A 165 -20.80 28.71 -3.07
N ASP A 166 -21.59 27.72 -2.66
CA ASP A 166 -21.33 26.97 -1.44
C ASP A 166 -20.09 26.06 -1.63
N PRO A 167 -19.03 26.20 -0.81
CA PRO A 167 -17.84 25.37 -0.90
C PRO A 167 -18.10 23.87 -0.75
N CYS A 168 -19.09 23.47 0.03
CA CYS A 168 -19.40 22.05 0.21
C CYS A 168 -20.07 21.46 -1.04
N GLU A 169 -20.97 22.20 -1.69
CA GLU A 169 -21.55 21.76 -2.97
C GLU A 169 -20.48 21.70 -4.06
N VAL A 170 -19.53 22.66 -4.09
CA VAL A 170 -18.36 22.59 -4.97
C VAL A 170 -17.54 21.32 -4.74
N ALA A 171 -17.28 20.95 -3.49
CA ALA A 171 -16.54 19.73 -3.16
C ALA A 171 -17.27 18.47 -3.64
N ARG A 172 -18.60 18.43 -3.50
CA ARG A 172 -19.44 17.34 -4.02
C ARG A 172 -19.42 17.26 -5.54
N ASP A 173 -19.48 18.40 -6.22
CA ASP A 173 -19.38 18.46 -7.68
C ASP A 173 -18.01 17.98 -8.16
N ILE A 174 -16.93 18.33 -7.44
CA ILE A 174 -15.57 17.83 -7.72
C ILE A 174 -15.51 16.31 -7.54
N ALA A 175 -16.05 15.78 -6.44
CA ALA A 175 -16.11 14.34 -6.21
C ALA A 175 -16.90 13.61 -7.32
N ALA A 176 -18.04 14.18 -7.74
CA ALA A 176 -18.93 13.61 -8.74
C ALA A 176 -18.29 13.51 -10.15
N LYS A 177 -17.26 14.31 -10.45
CA LYS A 177 -16.50 14.21 -11.72
C LYS A 177 -15.71 12.90 -11.85
N GLY A 178 -15.55 12.13 -10.78
CA GLY A 178 -14.85 10.84 -10.81
C GLY A 178 -13.35 10.96 -11.09
N ILE A 179 -12.75 12.14 -10.88
CA ILE A 179 -11.32 12.38 -11.13
C ILE A 179 -10.40 11.90 -10.00
N HIS A 180 -10.93 11.10 -9.06
CA HIS A 180 -10.21 10.57 -7.88
C HIS A 180 -9.42 11.64 -7.11
N LEU A 181 -10.03 12.80 -6.90
CA LEU A 181 -9.46 13.91 -6.15
C LEU A 181 -9.96 13.91 -4.71
N VAL A 182 -9.04 13.96 -3.75
CA VAL A 182 -9.34 14.05 -2.31
C VAL A 182 -8.99 15.45 -1.80
N ILE A 183 -9.84 16.05 -0.97
CA ILE A 183 -9.61 17.36 -0.34
C ILE A 183 -9.46 17.17 1.16
N ASP A 184 -8.28 17.48 1.69
CA ASP A 184 -8.02 17.57 3.13
C ASP A 184 -8.10 19.04 3.58
N THR A 185 -8.74 19.31 4.71
CA THR A 185 -8.95 20.67 5.22
C THR A 185 -8.27 20.85 6.57
N LEU A 186 -7.50 21.93 6.71
CA LEU A 186 -6.86 22.34 7.95
C LEU A 186 -7.41 23.72 8.36
N GLY A 187 -8.10 23.73 9.50
CA GLY A 187 -8.63 24.94 10.10
C GLY A 187 -7.65 25.55 11.10
N LEU A 188 -7.27 26.81 10.92
CA LEU A 188 -6.47 27.58 11.87
C LEU A 188 -7.38 28.30 12.87
N VAL A 189 -7.53 27.74 14.08
CA VAL A 189 -8.43 28.26 15.12
C VAL A 189 -9.86 28.59 14.62
N PRO A 190 -10.57 27.65 13.94
CA PRO A 190 -11.85 27.94 13.33
C PRO A 190 -12.99 27.97 14.36
N ASP A 191 -13.93 28.88 14.15
CA ASP A 191 -15.22 28.88 14.85
C ASP A 191 -16.08 27.65 14.46
N ALA A 192 -17.21 27.48 15.16
CA ALA A 192 -18.09 26.32 14.95
C ALA A 192 -18.67 26.23 13.52
N LYS A 193 -18.89 27.37 12.87
CA LYS A 193 -19.49 27.44 11.54
C LYS A 193 -18.46 27.10 10.46
N THR A 194 -17.28 27.69 10.57
CA THR A 194 -16.11 27.40 9.73
C THR A 194 -15.74 25.91 9.83
N ARG A 195 -15.72 25.36 11.05
CA ARG A 195 -15.49 23.93 11.28
C ARG A 195 -16.48 23.04 10.54
N ALA A 196 -17.78 23.35 10.62
CA ALA A 196 -18.81 22.58 9.93
C ALA A 196 -18.61 22.63 8.40
N GLN A 197 -18.29 23.81 7.86
CA GLN A 197 -18.02 23.98 6.43
C GLN A 197 -16.78 23.17 5.98
N LEU A 198 -15.66 23.27 6.69
CA LEU A 198 -14.43 22.54 6.36
C LEU A 198 -14.58 21.02 6.49
N THR A 199 -15.36 20.57 7.47
CA THR A 199 -15.70 19.15 7.63
C THR A 199 -16.51 18.65 6.43
N CYS A 200 -17.52 19.43 6.01
CA CYS A 200 -18.37 19.09 4.85
C CYS A 200 -17.54 18.93 3.57
N ILE A 201 -16.59 19.84 3.32
CA ILE A 201 -15.69 19.79 2.15
C ILE A 201 -14.84 18.50 2.16
N ALA A 202 -14.24 18.18 3.32
CA ALA A 202 -13.39 17.00 3.45
C ALA A 202 -14.19 15.70 3.25
N GLU A 203 -15.33 15.58 3.95
CA GLU A 203 -16.19 14.39 3.87
C GLU A 203 -16.75 14.17 2.45
N ALA A 204 -17.09 15.25 1.73
CA ALA A 204 -17.61 15.14 0.36
C ALA A 204 -16.65 14.45 -0.63
N THR A 205 -15.35 14.48 -0.35
CA THR A 205 -14.30 13.90 -1.22
C THR A 205 -13.57 12.71 -0.58
N GLY A 206 -13.97 12.30 0.64
CA GLY A 206 -13.29 11.24 1.40
C GLY A 206 -11.97 11.66 2.04
N GLY A 207 -11.73 12.97 2.20
CA GLY A 207 -10.58 13.52 2.91
C GLY A 207 -10.83 13.70 4.41
N THR A 208 -9.91 14.40 5.08
CA THR A 208 -9.95 14.61 6.53
C THR A 208 -9.92 16.08 6.91
N TYR A 209 -10.69 16.44 7.94
CA TYR A 209 -10.65 17.75 8.58
C TYR A 209 -9.76 17.70 9.83
N THR A 210 -8.86 18.67 9.97
CA THR A 210 -8.04 18.85 11.17
C THR A 210 -8.10 20.29 11.66
N SER A 211 -8.36 20.49 12.95
CA SER A 211 -8.19 21.78 13.61
C SER A 211 -6.77 21.90 14.13
N VAL A 212 -6.17 23.07 13.95
CA VAL A 212 -4.80 23.36 14.39
C VAL A 212 -4.83 24.59 15.28
N GLN A 213 -4.18 24.48 16.45
CA GLN A 213 -4.04 25.58 17.41
C GLN A 213 -2.59 25.99 17.62
N HIS A 214 -1.65 25.10 17.29
CA HIS A 214 -0.21 25.32 17.45
C HIS A 214 0.54 25.11 16.13
N THR A 215 1.62 25.83 15.95
CA THR A 215 2.40 25.80 14.70
C THR A 215 3.02 24.42 14.45
N ALA A 216 3.50 23.75 15.49
CA ALA A 216 4.07 22.40 15.40
C ALA A 216 3.04 21.33 14.98
N GLU A 217 1.77 21.52 15.34
CA GLU A 217 0.69 20.66 14.86
C GLU A 217 0.44 20.89 13.37
N LEU A 218 0.51 22.16 12.90
CA LEU A 218 0.32 22.48 11.50
C LEU A 218 1.34 21.76 10.63
N SER A 219 2.62 21.88 10.95
CA SER A 219 3.68 21.30 10.14
C SER A 219 3.67 19.77 10.16
N GLY A 220 3.47 19.17 11.33
CA GLY A 220 3.31 17.72 11.46
C GLY A 220 2.13 17.18 10.66
N ARG A 221 0.99 17.89 10.65
CA ARG A 221 -0.21 17.47 9.92
C ARG A 221 -0.09 17.65 8.42
N VAL A 222 0.42 18.78 7.95
CA VAL A 222 0.61 18.98 6.52
C VAL A 222 1.66 17.98 5.99
N LYS A 223 2.75 17.73 6.73
CA LYS A 223 3.70 16.67 6.38
C LYS A 223 3.02 15.31 6.29
N GLN A 224 2.23 14.92 7.30
CA GLN A 224 1.47 13.67 7.27
C GLN A 224 0.54 13.57 6.05
N LEU A 225 -0.13 14.66 5.68
CA LEU A 225 -1.04 14.69 4.53
C LEU A 225 -0.31 14.58 3.19
N VAL A 226 0.86 15.21 3.08
CA VAL A 226 1.74 15.07 1.91
C VAL A 226 2.32 13.66 1.84
N ASP A 227 2.80 13.09 2.94
CA ASP A 227 3.32 11.72 2.98
C ASP A 227 2.23 10.72 2.56
N ARG A 228 1.00 10.87 3.09
CA ARG A 228 -0.17 10.09 2.64
C ARG A 228 -0.54 10.34 1.18
N ALA A 229 -0.15 11.46 0.59
CA ALA A 229 -0.40 11.75 -0.83
C ALA A 229 0.68 11.13 -1.71
N ALA A 230 1.90 11.01 -1.18
CA ALA A 230 3.00 10.30 -1.80
C ALA A 230 2.75 8.79 -1.86
N ASP A 231 2.08 8.23 -0.85
CA ASP A 231 1.63 6.84 -0.87
C ASP A 231 0.50 6.64 -1.89
N PRO A 232 0.73 5.89 -2.98
CA PRO A 232 -0.30 5.72 -4.00
C PRO A 232 -1.46 4.89 -3.42
N VAL A 233 -2.69 5.36 -3.60
CA VAL A 233 -3.89 4.54 -3.34
C VAL A 233 -3.78 3.31 -4.24
N VAL A 234 -3.66 2.13 -3.62
CA VAL A 234 -3.62 0.85 -4.33
C VAL A 234 -5.06 0.44 -4.56
N ASN A 235 -5.56 0.68 -5.77
CA ASN A 235 -6.86 0.15 -6.17
C ASN A 235 -6.75 -1.38 -6.25
N PRO A 236 -7.64 -2.15 -5.58
CA PRO A 236 -7.65 -3.59 -5.68
C PRO A 236 -7.83 -4.02 -7.14
N VAL A 237 -7.00 -4.95 -7.61
CA VAL A 237 -7.16 -5.57 -8.92
C VAL A 237 -8.28 -6.60 -8.84
N ALA A 238 -9.33 -6.44 -9.63
CA ALA A 238 -10.39 -7.44 -9.71
C ALA A 238 -9.82 -8.76 -10.25
N THR A 239 -10.04 -9.84 -9.51
CA THR A 239 -9.59 -11.19 -9.85
C THR A 239 -10.72 -12.19 -9.61
N GLU A 240 -10.63 -13.36 -10.22
CA GLU A 240 -11.58 -14.45 -9.99
C GLU A 240 -10.80 -15.74 -9.70
N GLY A 241 -10.84 -16.19 -8.45
CA GLY A 241 -10.22 -17.43 -8.03
C GLY A 241 -10.86 -18.65 -8.69
N ALA A 242 -10.06 -19.68 -8.99
CA ALA A 242 -10.57 -20.90 -9.59
C ALA A 242 -11.06 -21.91 -8.53
N LYS A 243 -11.72 -22.99 -8.99
CA LYS A 243 -12.18 -24.09 -8.11
C LYS A 243 -11.06 -25.04 -7.66
N GLN A 244 -9.89 -24.97 -8.30
CA GLN A 244 -8.74 -25.83 -8.03
C GLN A 244 -7.45 -25.13 -8.43
N CYS A 245 -6.32 -25.53 -7.83
CA CYS A 245 -5.04 -24.87 -8.09
C CYS A 245 -4.61 -24.90 -9.58
N ALA A 246 -4.82 -26.02 -10.29
CA ALA A 246 -4.34 -26.16 -11.67
C ALA A 246 -4.91 -25.10 -12.65
N GLY A 247 -6.10 -24.56 -12.37
CA GLY A 247 -6.74 -23.52 -13.20
C GLY A 247 -6.76 -22.14 -12.54
N ALA A 248 -6.08 -21.96 -11.41
CA ALA A 248 -6.12 -20.73 -10.64
C ALA A 248 -5.29 -19.61 -11.29
N PRO A 249 -5.76 -18.35 -11.21
CA PRO A 249 -5.02 -17.22 -11.72
C PRO A 249 -3.71 -17.04 -10.96
N GLN A 250 -2.68 -16.61 -11.68
CA GLN A 250 -1.39 -16.30 -11.11
C GLN A 250 -1.36 -14.85 -10.63
N LEU A 251 -1.18 -14.66 -9.33
CA LEU A 251 -1.13 -13.37 -8.67
C LEU A 251 0.33 -12.94 -8.47
N LYS A 252 0.58 -11.65 -8.68
CA LYS A 252 1.81 -10.95 -8.31
C LYS A 252 1.62 -10.25 -6.95
N PRO A 253 2.68 -9.72 -6.32
CA PRO A 253 2.52 -8.83 -5.17
C PRO A 253 1.54 -7.68 -5.48
N GLY A 254 0.57 -7.46 -4.60
CA GLY A 254 -0.51 -6.49 -4.79
C GLY A 254 -1.75 -6.76 -3.95
N LEU A 255 -2.73 -5.87 -4.10
CA LEU A 255 -4.06 -5.96 -3.50
C LEU A 255 -5.07 -6.41 -4.55
N TYR A 256 -5.91 -7.38 -4.21
CA TYR A 256 -6.89 -7.99 -5.10
C TYR A 256 -8.28 -7.98 -4.49
N SER A 257 -9.30 -7.90 -5.35
CA SER A 257 -10.70 -8.06 -4.95
C SER A 257 -11.33 -9.22 -5.71
N ASP A 258 -12.12 -10.04 -5.02
CA ASP A 258 -12.93 -11.13 -5.57
C ASP A 258 -14.28 -11.20 -4.83
N ARG A 259 -15.17 -12.10 -5.24
CA ARG A 259 -16.38 -12.44 -4.51
C ARG A 259 -16.52 -13.94 -4.33
N GLU A 260 -16.82 -14.34 -3.10
CA GLU A 260 -16.98 -15.74 -2.72
C GLU A 260 -18.35 -15.99 -2.09
N THR A 261 -19.03 -17.05 -2.52
CA THR A 261 -20.29 -17.48 -1.91
C THR A 261 -20.06 -18.26 -0.62
N PHE A 262 -21.12 -18.46 0.17
CA PHE A 262 -21.03 -19.20 1.43
C PHE A 262 -20.56 -20.65 1.21
N GLY A 263 -19.51 -21.06 1.92
CA GLY A 263 -18.96 -22.41 1.81
C GLY A 263 -18.19 -22.69 0.51
N GLU A 264 -17.95 -21.67 -0.31
CA GLU A 264 -17.14 -21.79 -1.52
C GLU A 264 -15.64 -21.78 -1.18
N HIS A 265 -14.85 -22.36 -2.07
CA HIS A 265 -13.39 -22.36 -2.00
C HIS A 265 -12.81 -21.75 -3.28
N ARG A 266 -12.02 -20.68 -3.13
CA ARG A 266 -11.32 -20.01 -4.24
C ARG A 266 -9.82 -20.25 -4.17
N TRP A 267 -9.24 -20.59 -5.32
CA TRP A 267 -7.82 -20.90 -5.47
C TRP A 267 -7.10 -19.84 -6.30
N TYR A 268 -5.88 -19.53 -5.89
CA TYR A 268 -4.94 -18.59 -6.50
C TYR A 268 -3.54 -19.21 -6.55
N ARG A 269 -2.66 -18.72 -7.44
CA ARG A 269 -1.27 -19.16 -7.54
C ARG A 269 -0.32 -17.99 -7.31
N VAL A 270 0.75 -18.21 -6.57
CA VAL A 270 1.82 -17.23 -6.38
C VAL A 270 3.16 -17.93 -6.56
N ASP A 271 4.05 -17.34 -7.36
CA ASP A 271 5.39 -17.85 -7.55
C ASP A 271 6.33 -17.27 -6.49
N VAL A 272 7.08 -18.13 -5.82
CA VAL A 272 8.00 -17.76 -4.73
C VAL A 272 9.39 -18.33 -5.07
N ARG A 273 10.42 -17.47 -5.06
CA ARG A 273 11.80 -17.91 -5.27
C ARG A 273 12.43 -18.44 -3.97
N PRO A 274 13.49 -19.26 -4.06
CA PRO A 274 14.38 -19.50 -2.93
C PRO A 274 14.83 -18.19 -2.28
N GLY A 275 14.87 -18.15 -0.95
CA GLY A 275 15.23 -16.97 -0.19
C GLY A 275 14.11 -15.94 -0.04
N GLN A 276 12.92 -16.13 -0.62
CA GLN A 276 11.78 -15.22 -0.46
C GLN A 276 10.77 -15.69 0.59
N GLU A 277 10.03 -14.76 1.17
CA GLU A 277 8.89 -15.02 2.04
C GLU A 277 7.57 -14.59 1.37
N LEU A 278 6.66 -15.55 1.22
CA LEU A 278 5.27 -15.26 0.84
C LEU A 278 4.50 -14.78 2.06
N ARG A 279 3.87 -13.61 1.94
CA ARG A 279 2.90 -13.08 2.90
C ARG A 279 1.57 -12.97 2.21
N ALA A 280 0.55 -13.62 2.75
CA ALA A 280 -0.79 -13.52 2.23
C ALA A 280 -1.77 -13.25 3.35
N SER A 281 -2.70 -12.34 3.13
CA SER A 281 -3.83 -12.11 4.03
C SER A 281 -5.12 -11.96 3.24
N VAL A 282 -6.20 -12.43 3.82
CA VAL A 282 -7.53 -12.32 3.23
C VAL A 282 -8.46 -11.67 4.25
N SER A 283 -9.34 -10.80 3.75
CA SER A 283 -10.42 -10.18 4.50
C SER A 283 -11.74 -10.45 3.78
N ILE A 284 -12.76 -10.88 4.51
CA ILE A 284 -14.12 -11.06 3.99
C ILE A 284 -15.05 -10.15 4.78
N ALA A 285 -15.67 -9.18 4.09
CA ALA A 285 -16.59 -8.24 4.72
C ALA A 285 -18.04 -8.75 4.64
N ALA A 286 -18.75 -8.68 5.76
CA ALA A 286 -20.16 -9.04 5.84
C ALA A 286 -21.01 -7.88 5.32
N ASP A 287 -21.23 -7.83 4.01
CA ASP A 287 -22.11 -6.85 3.35
C ASP A 287 -23.61 -7.17 3.50
N ARG A 288 -23.96 -8.20 4.29
CA ARG A 288 -25.32 -8.69 4.54
C ARG A 288 -25.41 -9.45 5.87
N ALA A 289 -26.63 -9.73 6.32
CA ALA A 289 -26.87 -10.52 7.51
C ALA A 289 -26.33 -11.95 7.36
N VAL A 290 -25.49 -12.37 8.31
CA VAL A 290 -24.95 -13.72 8.47
C VAL A 290 -25.42 -14.30 9.79
N ASN A 291 -25.49 -15.63 9.90
CA ASN A 291 -25.73 -16.30 11.17
C ASN A 291 -24.51 -16.15 12.09
N ASN A 292 -24.74 -16.41 13.38
CA ASN A 292 -23.65 -16.66 14.31
C ASN A 292 -22.86 -17.91 13.86
N ASP A 293 -21.60 -17.98 14.28
CA ASP A 293 -20.63 -19.00 13.90
C ASP A 293 -20.20 -18.89 12.43
N TYR A 294 -19.02 -18.32 12.24
CA TYR A 294 -18.39 -18.12 10.94
C TYR A 294 -16.88 -18.32 11.07
N GLY A 295 -16.23 -18.54 9.93
CA GLY A 295 -14.81 -18.75 9.88
C GLY A 295 -14.25 -18.50 8.49
N VAL A 296 -12.99 -18.07 8.47
CA VAL A 296 -12.20 -17.87 7.26
C VAL A 296 -10.91 -18.64 7.42
N LEU A 297 -10.57 -19.44 6.40
CA LEU A 297 -9.34 -20.20 6.34
C LEU A 297 -8.59 -19.81 5.07
N LEU A 298 -7.35 -19.38 5.27
CA LEU A 298 -6.37 -19.15 4.22
C LEU A 298 -5.31 -20.25 4.31
N ARG A 299 -5.13 -21.00 3.24
CA ARG A 299 -4.20 -22.14 3.20
C ARG A 299 -3.24 -22.02 2.03
N ALA A 300 -1.96 -22.24 2.27
CA ALA A 300 -0.95 -22.41 1.23
C ALA A 300 -0.62 -23.89 1.07
N THR A 301 -0.64 -24.38 -0.17
CA THR A 301 -0.26 -25.75 -0.53
C THR A 301 0.72 -25.75 -1.69
N THR A 302 1.49 -26.83 -1.85
CA THR A 302 2.20 -27.08 -3.10
C THR A 302 1.21 -27.40 -4.23
N VAL A 303 1.67 -27.36 -5.48
CA VAL A 303 0.89 -27.82 -6.66
C VAL A 303 0.44 -29.28 -6.57
N HIS A 304 1.07 -30.08 -5.71
CA HIS A 304 0.72 -31.48 -5.46
C HIS A 304 -0.22 -31.65 -4.25
N GLY A 305 -0.72 -30.56 -3.66
CA GLY A 305 -1.70 -30.59 -2.57
C GLY A 305 -1.11 -30.81 -1.18
N ARG A 306 0.22 -30.75 -1.01
CA ARG A 306 0.84 -30.79 0.33
C ARG A 306 0.65 -29.44 1.00
N GLU A 307 0.01 -29.42 2.16
CA GLU A 307 -0.14 -28.21 2.97
C GLU A 307 1.23 -27.71 3.47
N ILE A 308 1.44 -26.40 3.35
CA ILE A 308 2.67 -25.72 3.73
C ILE A 308 2.44 -24.94 5.02
N VAL A 309 1.45 -24.04 5.00
CA VAL A 309 1.06 -23.19 6.13
C VAL A 309 -0.41 -22.82 5.99
N ARG A 310 -1.05 -22.48 7.11
CA ARG A 310 -2.43 -21.99 7.14
C ARG A 310 -2.57 -20.86 8.17
N GLY A 311 -3.48 -19.94 7.87
CA GLY A 311 -4.07 -19.00 8.81
C GLY A 311 -5.57 -19.26 8.91
N SER A 312 -6.12 -19.20 10.11
CA SER A 312 -7.56 -19.36 10.33
C SER A 312 -8.05 -18.37 11.37
N GLU A 313 -9.25 -17.84 11.15
CA GLU A 313 -9.98 -17.02 12.12
C GLU A 313 -11.43 -17.51 12.18
N ALA A 314 -12.04 -17.49 13.37
CA ALA A 314 -13.43 -17.91 13.57
C ALA A 314 -14.07 -17.13 14.73
N GLY A 315 -15.38 -16.93 14.68
CA GLY A 315 -16.12 -16.25 15.74
C GLY A 315 -17.63 -16.47 15.66
N ASP A 316 -18.33 -16.05 16.70
CA ASP A 316 -19.76 -16.30 16.93
C ASP A 316 -20.59 -15.03 17.21
N GLY A 317 -19.95 -13.86 17.19
CA GLY A 317 -20.53 -12.57 17.58
C GLY A 317 -20.88 -11.65 16.41
N ARG A 318 -20.85 -10.33 16.66
CA ARG A 318 -21.00 -9.33 15.60
C ARG A 318 -19.79 -9.41 14.68
N THR A 319 -20.04 -9.54 13.38
CA THR A 319 -19.01 -9.52 12.34
C THR A 319 -19.34 -8.49 11.28
N ASP A 320 -18.47 -7.49 11.20
CA ASP A 320 -18.42 -6.57 10.07
C ASP A 320 -17.37 -7.06 9.06
N VAL A 321 -16.23 -7.58 9.54
CA VAL A 321 -15.11 -8.11 8.72
C VAL A 321 -14.43 -9.27 9.46
N LEU A 322 -14.07 -10.33 8.75
CA LEU A 322 -13.11 -11.35 9.21
C LEU A 322 -11.85 -11.32 8.39
N SER A 323 -10.71 -11.42 9.06
CA SER A 323 -9.42 -11.46 8.38
C SER A 323 -8.52 -12.55 8.95
N THR A 324 -7.75 -13.19 8.09
CA THR A 324 -6.67 -14.10 8.50
C THR A 324 -5.50 -14.00 7.53
N GLY A 325 -4.35 -14.55 7.91
CA GLY A 325 -3.14 -14.47 7.10
C GLY A 325 -2.15 -15.59 7.38
N LEU A 326 -1.20 -15.73 6.47
CA LEU A 326 -0.11 -16.69 6.58
C LEU A 326 1.20 -16.07 6.13
N ARG A 327 2.30 -16.67 6.59
CA ARG A 327 3.65 -16.38 6.15
C ARG A 327 4.34 -17.69 5.81
N TYR A 328 5.03 -17.72 4.68
CA TYR A 328 5.79 -18.87 4.24
C TYR A 328 7.18 -18.44 3.76
N PRO A 329 8.22 -18.57 4.60
CA PRO A 329 9.60 -18.38 4.16
C PRO A 329 10.06 -19.60 3.36
N LYS A 330 10.54 -19.36 2.14
CA LYS A 330 11.19 -20.37 1.30
C LYS A 330 12.69 -20.34 1.55
N ALA A 331 13.23 -21.43 2.09
CA ALA A 331 14.66 -21.54 2.36
C ALA A 331 15.51 -21.31 1.08
N GLU A 332 16.63 -20.61 1.25
CA GLU A 332 17.69 -20.57 0.25
C GLU A 332 18.25 -21.98 0.01
N ILE A 333 18.67 -22.25 -1.23
CA ILE A 333 19.27 -23.52 -1.59
C ILE A 333 20.76 -23.29 -1.78
N ASP A 334 21.56 -23.64 -0.77
CA ASP A 334 23.01 -23.57 -0.85
C ASP A 334 23.58 -24.65 -1.78
N GLY A 335 24.51 -24.27 -2.66
CA GLY A 335 25.39 -25.21 -3.38
C GLY A 335 24.81 -25.88 -4.63
N VAL A 336 23.85 -25.26 -5.32
CA VAL A 336 23.35 -25.67 -6.64
C VAL A 336 23.67 -24.61 -7.70
N ASP A 337 23.74 -25.05 -8.97
CA ASP A 337 23.94 -24.18 -10.14
C ASP A 337 22.99 -22.97 -10.12
N GLU A 338 23.45 -21.80 -10.61
CA GLU A 338 22.68 -20.54 -10.62
C GLU A 338 21.26 -20.70 -11.21
N GLN A 339 21.07 -21.60 -12.19
CA GLN A 339 19.76 -21.91 -12.76
C GLN A 339 18.74 -22.50 -11.76
N ALA A 340 19.18 -23.23 -10.74
CA ALA A 340 18.29 -23.83 -9.73
C ALA A 340 17.99 -22.86 -8.58
N ALA A 341 18.88 -21.89 -8.32
CA ALA A 341 18.65 -20.81 -7.37
C ALA A 341 17.55 -19.83 -7.85
N GLU A 342 17.36 -19.70 -9.17
CA GLU A 342 16.31 -18.85 -9.75
C GLU A 342 14.97 -19.57 -10.01
N ALA A 343 14.88 -20.89 -9.78
CA ALA A 343 13.68 -21.66 -10.07
C ALA A 343 12.54 -21.33 -9.09
N THR A 344 11.52 -20.62 -9.58
CA THR A 344 10.31 -20.28 -8.82
C THR A 344 9.48 -21.52 -8.50
N GLU A 345 9.10 -21.71 -7.24
CA GLU A 345 8.07 -22.67 -6.85
C GLU A 345 6.70 -21.98 -6.87
N THR A 346 5.75 -22.56 -7.60
CA THR A 346 4.36 -22.10 -7.51
C THR A 346 3.70 -22.64 -6.23
N VAL A 347 3.26 -21.73 -5.38
CA VAL A 347 2.42 -22.00 -4.21
C VAL A 347 0.95 -21.76 -4.57
N CYS A 348 0.09 -22.71 -4.23
CA CYS A 348 -1.36 -22.60 -4.36
C CYS A 348 -1.92 -21.99 -3.08
N ILE A 349 -2.64 -20.88 -3.18
CA ILE A 349 -3.36 -20.27 -2.07
C ILE A 349 -4.83 -20.63 -2.21
N GLN A 350 -5.42 -21.18 -1.15
CA GLN A 350 -6.84 -21.45 -1.04
C GLN A 350 -7.45 -20.52 0.00
N VAL A 351 -8.48 -19.78 -0.41
CA VAL A 351 -9.40 -19.09 0.48
C VAL A 351 -10.63 -19.98 0.65
N SER A 352 -11.14 -20.06 1.86
CA SER A 352 -12.34 -20.80 2.18
C SER A 352 -13.07 -20.13 3.33
N ASN A 353 -14.40 -20.22 3.32
CA ASN A 353 -15.23 -19.61 4.34
C ASN A 353 -16.34 -20.57 4.81
N SER A 354 -16.76 -20.42 6.07
CA SER A 354 -17.86 -21.20 6.67
C SER A 354 -19.03 -20.32 7.07
N PHE A 355 -19.23 -19.19 6.40
CA PHE A 355 -20.38 -18.33 6.65
C PHE A 355 -21.69 -19.04 6.29
N SER A 356 -22.74 -18.67 6.99
CA SER A 356 -24.10 -19.06 6.65
C SER A 356 -25.04 -17.87 6.88
N ALA A 357 -26.23 -17.91 6.31
CA ALA A 357 -27.21 -16.84 6.48
C ALA A 357 -28.63 -17.40 6.60
N PRO A 358 -29.57 -16.62 7.17
CA PRO A 358 -31.00 -16.95 7.13
C PRO A 358 -31.52 -17.12 5.70
N ALA A 359 -32.54 -17.94 5.51
CA ALA A 359 -33.10 -18.26 4.18
C ALA A 359 -33.61 -17.03 3.39
N SER A 360 -33.89 -15.92 4.07
CA SER A 360 -34.32 -14.66 3.45
C SER A 360 -33.18 -13.86 2.81
N VAL A 361 -31.92 -14.21 3.08
CA VAL A 361 -30.74 -13.47 2.59
C VAL A 361 -30.29 -14.02 1.25
N LYS A 362 -30.07 -13.14 0.27
CA LYS A 362 -29.49 -13.52 -1.02
C LYS A 362 -28.02 -13.89 -0.86
N THR A 363 -27.62 -15.01 -1.44
CA THR A 363 -26.22 -15.50 -1.45
C THR A 363 -25.44 -15.01 -2.67
N THR A 364 -26.13 -14.42 -3.66
CA THR A 364 -25.54 -13.89 -4.89
C THR A 364 -25.86 -12.40 -5.05
N PRO A 365 -24.89 -11.56 -5.48
CA PRO A 365 -23.47 -11.89 -5.69
C PRO A 365 -22.78 -12.32 -4.37
N GLY A 366 -21.67 -13.06 -4.45
CA GLY A 366 -20.92 -13.53 -3.27
C GLY A 366 -20.46 -12.38 -2.36
N MET A 367 -19.96 -12.69 -1.16
CA MET A 367 -19.40 -11.67 -0.27
C MET A 367 -18.11 -11.09 -0.83
N PRO A 368 -17.83 -9.81 -0.58
CA PRO A 368 -16.58 -9.18 -0.97
C PRO A 368 -15.39 -9.83 -0.25
N VAL A 369 -14.41 -10.25 -1.04
CA VAL A 369 -13.13 -10.79 -0.58
C VAL A 369 -12.03 -9.83 -1.02
N GLU A 370 -11.21 -9.41 -0.07
CA GLU A 370 -9.99 -8.66 -0.33
C GLU A 370 -8.79 -9.55 0.00
N LEU A 371 -7.91 -9.74 -0.98
CA LEU A 371 -6.71 -10.58 -0.85
C LEU A 371 -5.48 -9.71 -1.06
N THR A 372 -4.60 -9.69 -0.07
CA THR A 372 -3.29 -9.04 -0.16
C THR A 372 -2.24 -10.12 -0.33
N ILE A 373 -1.45 -10.00 -1.39
CA ILE A 373 -0.30 -10.87 -1.67
C ILE A 373 0.95 -10.02 -1.63
N ASP A 374 1.96 -10.48 -0.92
CA ASP A 374 3.28 -9.87 -0.92
C ASP A 374 4.36 -10.96 -0.95
N VAL A 375 5.44 -10.68 -1.67
CA VAL A 375 6.59 -11.57 -1.79
C VAL A 375 7.82 -10.71 -1.56
N VAL A 376 8.41 -10.88 -0.38
CA VAL A 376 9.55 -10.09 0.08
C VAL A 376 10.78 -10.98 0.21
N ASP A 377 11.94 -10.36 0.37
CA ASP A 377 13.13 -11.09 0.76
C ASP A 377 12.90 -11.72 2.14
N GLY A 378 13.23 -13.00 2.24
CA GLY A 378 13.07 -13.80 3.44
C GLY A 378 13.99 -13.28 4.55
N PRO A 379 13.63 -13.53 5.82
CA PRO A 379 14.51 -13.16 6.92
C PRO A 379 15.82 -13.95 6.84
N ASP A 380 16.96 -13.28 7.04
CA ASP A 380 18.31 -13.88 7.09
C ASP A 380 18.42 -15.02 8.12
N GLU A 381 17.57 -14.97 9.16
CA GLU A 381 17.46 -16.02 10.17
C GLU A 381 16.03 -16.55 10.20
N ALA A 382 15.87 -17.87 10.01
CA ALA A 382 14.60 -18.53 10.24
C ALA A 382 14.16 -18.27 11.68
N SER A 383 13.03 -17.58 11.86
CA SER A 383 12.34 -17.45 13.15
C SER A 383 11.67 -18.77 13.54
N ASP A 384 12.45 -19.84 13.53
CA ASP A 384 12.04 -21.13 14.06
C ASP A 384 12.71 -21.28 15.44
N ALA A 385 11.94 -21.69 16.44
CA ALA A 385 12.45 -22.04 17.77
C ALA A 385 13.51 -23.17 17.70
N ALA A 386 13.69 -23.79 16.53
CA ALA A 386 14.82 -24.62 16.17
C ALA A 386 16.19 -23.91 16.20
N SER A 387 16.27 -22.57 16.23
CA SER A 387 17.53 -21.81 16.36
C SER A 387 18.26 -22.09 17.68
N PHE A 388 17.58 -22.61 18.70
CA PHE A 388 18.22 -23.15 19.89
C PHE A 388 18.95 -24.49 19.66
N GLY A 389 19.08 -24.96 18.42
CA GLY A 389 19.85 -26.14 18.07
C GLY A 389 19.24 -27.45 18.57
N LEU A 390 18.03 -27.42 19.13
CA LEU A 390 17.33 -28.58 19.69
C LEU A 390 16.97 -29.63 18.63
N GLY A 391 17.00 -29.27 17.34
CA GLY A 391 16.77 -30.17 16.19
C GLY A 391 18.02 -30.87 15.62
N ARG A 392 19.25 -30.44 15.96
CA ARG A 392 20.49 -31.14 15.56
C ARG A 392 20.80 -32.25 16.58
N GLY A 393 19.99 -33.30 16.53
CA GLY A 393 19.78 -34.33 17.55
C GLY A 393 20.94 -35.27 17.91
N TRP A 394 22.18 -34.80 18.05
CA TRP A 394 23.30 -35.62 18.56
C TRP A 394 23.77 -35.15 19.94
N TRP A 395 23.68 -33.84 20.23
CA TRP A 395 24.12 -33.30 21.52
C TRP A 395 23.23 -33.75 22.69
N LEU A 396 21.91 -33.74 22.50
CA LEU A 396 20.97 -34.23 23.52
C LEU A 396 21.17 -35.72 23.82
N LEU A 397 21.48 -36.53 22.80
CA LEU A 397 21.85 -37.93 22.96
C LEU A 397 23.18 -38.07 23.72
N ALA A 398 24.20 -37.28 23.40
CA ALA A 398 25.48 -37.30 24.10
C ALA A 398 25.33 -36.89 25.59
N VAL A 399 24.51 -35.88 25.88
CA VAL A 399 24.22 -35.44 27.24
C VAL A 399 23.45 -36.52 28.02
N LEU A 400 22.43 -37.14 27.40
CA LEU A 400 21.69 -38.24 28.03
C LEU A 400 22.59 -39.45 28.33
N VAL A 401 23.50 -39.79 27.41
CA VAL A 401 24.48 -40.87 27.62
C VAL A 401 25.45 -40.54 28.75
N LEU A 402 25.96 -39.31 28.81
CA LEU A 402 26.86 -38.87 29.88
C LEU A 402 26.18 -38.87 31.25
N ILE A 403 24.94 -38.36 31.33
CA ILE A 403 24.16 -38.36 32.56
C ILE A 403 23.87 -39.81 33.00
N GLY A 404 23.51 -40.69 32.07
CA GLY A 404 23.29 -42.11 32.35
C GLY A 404 24.54 -42.81 32.89
N LEU A 405 25.71 -42.57 32.29
CA LEU A 405 26.99 -43.09 32.78
C LEU A 405 27.33 -42.57 34.18
N ALA A 406 27.19 -41.25 34.41
CA ALA A 406 27.48 -40.64 35.70
C ALA A 406 26.55 -41.20 36.81
N ALA A 407 25.25 -41.30 36.53
CA ALA A 407 24.28 -41.89 37.46
C ALA A 407 24.61 -43.35 37.77
N GLY A 408 25.01 -44.14 36.77
CA GLY A 408 25.44 -45.52 36.95
C GLY A 408 26.68 -45.65 37.84
N VAL A 409 27.69 -44.79 37.65
CA VAL A 409 28.90 -44.76 38.48
C VAL A 409 28.57 -44.39 39.93
N VAL A 410 27.74 -43.35 40.13
CA VAL A 410 27.32 -42.91 41.46
C VAL A 410 26.54 -44.01 42.17
N TRP A 411 25.61 -44.68 41.49
CA TRP A 411 24.85 -45.80 42.06
C TRP A 411 25.75 -47.00 42.39
N GLY A 412 26.72 -47.31 41.52
CA GLY A 412 27.75 -48.31 41.77
C GLY A 412 28.61 -48.00 43.00
N TRP A 413 28.96 -46.74 43.19
CA TRP A 413 29.68 -46.27 44.39
C TRP A 413 28.84 -46.39 45.66
N ILE A 414 27.59 -45.92 45.63
CA ILE A 414 26.67 -45.98 46.77
C ILE A 414 26.40 -47.43 47.18
N SER A 415 26.19 -48.32 46.21
CA SER A 415 25.95 -49.75 46.48
C SER A 415 27.19 -50.44 47.08
N ARG A 416 28.40 -50.16 46.56
CA ARG A 416 29.65 -50.67 47.16
C ARG A 416 29.88 -50.13 48.58
N TRP A 417 29.62 -48.84 48.80
CA TRP A 417 29.75 -48.23 50.12
C TRP A 417 28.76 -48.84 51.12
N ARG A 418 27.51 -49.06 50.69
CA ARG A 418 26.49 -49.72 51.51
C ARG A 418 26.85 -51.16 51.87
N ILE A 419 27.44 -51.93 50.94
CA ILE A 419 27.94 -53.30 51.20
C ILE A 419 29.14 -53.28 52.15
N SER A 420 30.03 -52.29 52.02
CA SER A 420 31.19 -52.12 52.93
C SER A 420 30.74 -51.84 54.36
N VAL A 421 29.78 -50.93 54.56
CA VAL A 421 29.25 -50.56 55.89
C VAL A 421 28.50 -51.74 56.54
N TRP A 422 27.84 -52.58 55.74
CA TRP A 422 27.15 -53.80 56.22
C TRP A 422 28.07 -54.96 56.62
N ARG A 423 29.36 -54.94 56.28
CA ARG A 423 30.33 -55.97 56.73
C ARG A 423 31.08 -55.58 58.00
N THR A 424 30.95 -54.33 58.43
CA THR A 424 31.65 -53.77 59.60
C THR A 424 30.74 -53.58 60.83
N ASN A 425 29.44 -53.82 60.67
CA ASN A 425 28.47 -54.05 61.75
C ASN A 425 28.02 -55.50 61.69
#